data_AF-A0A257NVM7-F1
#
_entry.id   AF-A0A257NVM7-F1
#
_cell.length_a   1.000
_cell.length_b   1.000
_cell.length_c   1.000
_cell.angle_alpha   90.00
_cell.angle_beta   90.00
_cell.angle_gamma   90.00
#
_symmetry.space_group_name_H-M   'P 1'
#
loop_
_entity.id
_entity.type
_entity.pdbx_description
1 polymer ?
#
loop_
_entity_poly.entity_id
_entity_poly.type
_entity_poly.pdbx_seq_one_letter_code
_entity_poly.pdbx_strand_id
1 'polypeptide(L)'
;MAAYIGVLTNNGLISSRSNSAITNTGNSTIGVLSNTGTISGPGGIFNYGRADIGVLTNGTLTNGTLASNALIRGGLYNAGTIGVLTNDGTISGANAVIYNTTSNSAGSIGVLTNNGLITGQTGIHNGGTILTLTNFGTISGSTFGIANFGTIRALNNGVRGTITSSSDAIKSSSGGLGVLTNSGLISGNIDVMNQNQDLNIIGGSGANFGTLSGGLITLSAQRNLNLSGNLILADSVEAPSTGPAPIIIPGAGPLLPLPFLGSIGTLTNSGVLQIGSSNAPATISVIGNYTQTSAGALNVIVTPTASSQMNVTGAATLAGALNYVFAPGTYTPHTYAFLNAGTISGNFTTIN
;
A
#
# COMPACT_ATOMS: atom_id res chain seq x y z
N MET A 1 -28.99 12.44 28.79
CA MET A 1 -29.61 12.15 27.49
C MET A 1 -28.52 12.26 26.43
N ALA A 2 -28.31 11.24 25.60
CA ALA A 2 -27.35 11.33 24.48
C ALA A 2 -27.92 12.28 23.42
N ALA A 3 -27.12 13.23 22.93
CA ALA A 3 -27.54 14.08 21.82
C ALA A 3 -27.54 13.25 20.53
N TYR A 4 -28.59 13.40 19.71
CA TYR A 4 -28.75 12.64 18.47
C TYR A 4 -29.13 13.57 17.34
N ILE A 5 -28.35 13.52 16.25
CA ILE A 5 -28.70 14.09 14.96
C ILE A 5 -28.87 12.91 14.01
N GLY A 6 -30.06 12.73 13.43
CA GLY A 6 -30.30 11.66 12.46
C GLY A 6 -29.49 11.88 11.19
N VAL A 7 -29.67 13.03 10.56
CA VAL A 7 -28.97 13.42 9.33
C VAL A 7 -28.51 14.88 9.44
N LEU A 8 -27.23 15.12 9.15
CA LEU A 8 -26.65 16.44 8.95
C LEU A 8 -26.18 16.53 7.50
N THR A 9 -26.82 17.39 6.71
CA THR A 9 -26.46 17.64 5.31
C THR A 9 -25.82 19.01 5.18
N ASN A 10 -24.62 19.07 4.60
CA ASN A 10 -23.98 20.30 4.20
C ASN A 10 -23.83 20.37 2.68
N ASN A 11 -24.48 21.35 2.06
CA ASN A 11 -24.32 21.68 0.64
C ASN A 11 -23.72 23.09 0.46
N GLY A 12 -23.33 23.76 1.55
CA GLY A 12 -22.78 25.11 1.58
C GLY A 12 -21.47 25.15 2.35
N LEU A 13 -21.26 26.19 3.16
CA LEU A 13 -20.09 26.32 4.03
C LEU A 13 -20.50 26.11 5.49
N ILE A 14 -19.92 25.11 6.14
CA ILE A 14 -19.84 25.03 7.61
C ILE A 14 -18.42 25.41 7.98
N SER A 15 -18.25 26.44 8.79
CA SER A 15 -16.90 26.86 9.20
C SER A 15 -16.81 27.36 10.62
N SER A 16 -15.61 27.30 11.17
CA SER A 16 -15.28 27.83 12.49
C SER A 16 -13.95 28.58 12.43
N ARG A 17 -13.86 29.67 13.20
CA ARG A 17 -12.64 30.51 13.29
C ARG A 17 -11.69 30.08 14.39
N SER A 18 -12.16 29.32 15.38
CA SER A 18 -11.40 29.08 16.61
C SER A 18 -11.35 27.61 17.04
N ASN A 19 -12.18 26.74 16.48
CA ASN A 19 -12.21 25.32 16.82
C ASN A 19 -12.63 24.48 15.59
N SER A 20 -12.98 23.20 15.77
CA SER A 20 -13.54 22.43 14.66
C SER A 20 -14.86 23.00 14.15
N ALA A 21 -15.07 22.90 12.83
CA ALA A 21 -16.32 23.29 12.20
C ALA A 21 -17.50 22.42 12.67
N ILE A 22 -17.27 21.12 12.89
CA ILE A 22 -18.22 20.21 13.53
C ILE A 22 -17.54 19.51 14.71
N THR A 23 -18.22 19.49 15.85
CA THR A 23 -17.75 18.83 17.07
C THR A 23 -18.81 17.86 17.56
N ASN A 24 -18.50 16.55 17.53
CA ASN A 24 -19.31 15.47 18.09
C ASN A 24 -18.57 14.89 19.30
N THR A 25 -19.13 15.05 20.49
CA THR A 25 -18.46 14.72 21.76
C THR A 25 -19.38 14.01 22.75
N GLY A 26 -18.80 13.40 23.78
CA GLY A 26 -19.55 12.71 24.83
C GLY A 26 -20.12 11.38 24.33
N ASN A 27 -21.38 11.09 24.65
CA ASN A 27 -22.10 9.90 24.15
C ASN A 27 -23.06 10.29 23.01
N SER A 28 -22.68 11.26 22.18
CA SER A 28 -23.54 11.83 21.14
C SER A 28 -23.40 11.06 19.81
N THR A 29 -24.45 11.07 19.01
CA THR A 29 -24.47 10.38 17.71
C THR A 29 -24.90 11.32 16.59
N ILE A 30 -24.17 11.27 15.49
CA ILE A 30 -24.62 11.75 14.19
C ILE A 30 -24.84 10.51 13.32
N GLY A 31 -26.08 10.20 12.96
CA GLY A 31 -26.39 9.01 12.16
C GLY A 31 -25.72 9.09 10.79
N VAL A 32 -26.02 10.16 10.04
CA VAL A 32 -25.42 10.44 8.73
C VAL A 32 -24.92 11.88 8.69
N LEU A 33 -23.67 12.07 8.31
CA LEU A 33 -23.08 13.35 7.94
C LEU A 33 -22.74 13.34 6.45
N SER A 34 -23.51 14.06 5.65
CA SER A 34 -23.32 14.16 4.20
C SER A 34 -22.82 15.55 3.83
N ASN A 35 -21.60 15.66 3.35
CA ASN A 35 -20.98 16.90 2.91
C ASN A 35 -20.78 16.91 1.39
N THR A 36 -21.50 17.78 0.68
CA THR A 36 -21.24 18.10 -0.74
C THR A 36 -20.67 19.52 -0.92
N GLY A 37 -20.74 20.34 0.15
CA GLY A 37 -20.12 21.65 0.25
C GLY A 37 -18.75 21.62 0.96
N THR A 38 -18.41 22.69 1.68
CA THR A 38 -17.15 22.82 2.41
C THR A 38 -17.39 22.80 3.92
N ILE A 39 -16.62 21.97 4.62
CA ILE A 39 -16.47 21.99 6.08
C ILE A 39 -15.03 22.40 6.38
N SER A 40 -14.83 23.56 7.01
CA SER A 40 -13.48 24.12 7.19
C SER A 40 -13.31 24.88 8.50
N GLY A 41 -12.21 24.64 9.20
CA GLY A 41 -11.82 25.39 10.39
C GLY A 41 -10.46 24.92 10.89
N PRO A 42 -10.00 25.38 12.07
CA PRO A 42 -8.85 24.80 12.77
C PRO A 42 -8.89 23.27 12.88
N GLY A 43 -10.08 22.67 12.90
CA GLY A 43 -10.27 21.30 12.44
C GLY A 43 -11.55 21.21 11.59
N GLY A 44 -11.66 20.24 10.72
CA GLY A 44 -12.90 20.06 9.96
C GLY A 44 -13.98 19.43 10.83
N ILE A 45 -13.82 18.14 11.13
CA ILE A 45 -14.70 17.36 12.03
C ILE A 45 -13.88 16.85 13.21
N PHE A 46 -14.42 16.97 14.41
CA PHE A 46 -13.86 16.42 15.64
C PHE A 46 -14.86 15.48 16.30
N ASN A 47 -14.64 14.18 16.15
CA ASN A 47 -15.41 13.13 16.79
C ASN A 47 -14.60 12.58 17.98
N TYR A 48 -15.10 12.70 19.22
CA TYR A 48 -14.28 12.47 20.41
C TYR A 48 -15.04 11.85 21.58
N GLY A 49 -14.39 10.94 22.30
CA GLY A 49 -14.95 10.25 23.45
C GLY A 49 -15.74 9.01 23.00
N ARG A 50 -16.95 8.82 23.54
CA ARG A 50 -17.86 7.74 23.11
C ARG A 50 -18.82 8.19 22.00
N ALA A 51 -18.42 9.23 21.26
CA ALA A 51 -19.23 9.83 20.23
C ALA A 51 -19.18 8.98 18.95
N ASP A 52 -20.31 8.89 18.27
CA ASP A 52 -20.47 8.04 17.09
C ASP A 52 -20.89 8.87 15.87
N ILE A 53 -20.25 8.60 14.74
CA ILE A 53 -20.75 9.01 13.42
C ILE A 53 -21.00 7.74 12.62
N GLY A 54 -22.26 7.40 12.38
CA GLY A 54 -22.61 6.16 11.68
C GLY A 54 -22.04 6.14 10.25
N VAL A 55 -22.36 7.18 9.47
CA VAL A 55 -21.87 7.36 8.10
C VAL A 55 -21.39 8.81 7.92
N LEU A 56 -20.19 8.97 7.40
CA LEU A 56 -19.63 10.24 6.95
C LEU A 56 -19.30 10.14 5.45
N THR A 57 -19.97 10.95 4.64
CA THR A 57 -19.69 11.07 3.21
C THR A 57 -19.19 12.48 2.90
N ASN A 58 -18.04 12.59 2.25
CA ASN A 58 -17.47 13.85 1.78
C ASN A 58 -17.33 13.83 0.25
N GLY A 59 -18.24 14.49 -0.46
CA GLY A 59 -18.10 14.85 -1.87
C GLY A 59 -18.93 14.08 -2.90
N THR A 60 -20.18 13.69 -2.62
CA THR A 60 -21.01 13.08 -3.69
C THR A 60 -21.37 14.12 -4.76
N LEU A 61 -20.88 13.90 -6.01
CA LEU A 61 -21.13 14.68 -7.24
C LEU A 61 -20.51 16.10 -7.35
N THR A 62 -19.85 16.63 -6.31
CA THR A 62 -19.08 17.90 -6.31
C THR A 62 -17.85 17.84 -5.39
N ASN A 63 -16.91 18.79 -5.53
CA ASN A 63 -15.67 18.98 -4.76
C ASN A 63 -15.87 19.23 -3.24
N GLY A 64 -16.57 18.33 -2.55
CA GLY A 64 -16.76 18.38 -1.10
C GLY A 64 -15.39 18.50 -0.42
N THR A 65 -15.18 19.57 0.33
CA THR A 65 -13.88 19.86 0.94
C THR A 65 -13.99 19.78 2.46
N LEU A 66 -13.19 18.91 3.07
CA LEU A 66 -12.99 18.86 4.51
C LEU A 66 -11.55 19.30 4.80
N ALA A 67 -11.38 20.54 5.27
CA ALA A 67 -10.06 21.16 5.42
C ALA A 67 -9.76 21.51 6.89
N SER A 68 -8.50 21.28 7.31
CA SER A 68 -7.92 21.89 8.51
C SER A 68 -6.85 22.91 8.17
N ASN A 69 -6.86 24.06 8.85
CA ASN A 69 -5.83 25.09 8.74
C ASN A 69 -4.91 25.20 9.98
N ALA A 70 -5.04 24.31 10.97
CA ALA A 70 -4.21 24.32 12.19
C ALA A 70 -3.31 23.08 12.31
N LEU A 71 -2.20 23.23 13.03
CA LEU A 71 -1.19 22.19 13.20
C LEU A 71 -1.62 21.04 14.14
N ILE A 72 -2.64 21.26 14.97
CA ILE A 72 -3.02 20.35 16.07
C ILE A 72 -4.24 19.47 15.78
N ARG A 73 -4.97 19.73 14.69
CA ARG A 73 -6.20 19.01 14.35
C ARG A 73 -6.22 18.66 12.86
N GLY A 74 -6.63 17.44 12.53
CA GLY A 74 -6.81 17.01 11.15
C GLY A 74 -8.06 17.58 10.50
N GLY A 75 -8.17 17.40 9.17
CA GLY A 75 -9.45 17.60 8.46
C GLY A 75 -10.54 16.76 9.12
N LEU A 76 -10.21 15.54 9.51
CA LEU A 76 -11.01 14.69 10.39
C LEU A 76 -10.16 14.22 11.57
N TYR A 77 -10.57 14.56 12.79
CA TYR A 77 -10.04 13.98 14.01
C TYR A 77 -11.06 13.01 14.60
N ASN A 78 -10.67 11.76 14.77
CA ASN A 78 -11.50 10.71 15.36
C ASN A 78 -10.81 10.09 16.57
N ALA A 79 -11.41 10.28 17.74
CA ALA A 79 -11.14 9.54 18.97
C ALA A 79 -12.45 8.94 19.54
N GLY A 80 -13.46 8.76 18.68
CA GLY A 80 -14.68 8.02 18.94
C GLY A 80 -14.87 6.93 17.89
N THR A 81 -16.11 6.66 17.49
CA THR A 81 -16.43 5.69 16.44
C THR A 81 -16.92 6.38 15.18
N ILE A 82 -16.43 5.92 14.04
CA ILE A 82 -17.00 6.20 12.72
C ILE A 82 -17.30 4.86 12.06
N GLY A 83 -18.56 4.56 11.75
CA GLY A 83 -18.92 3.30 11.10
C GLY A 83 -18.34 3.23 9.69
N VAL A 84 -18.72 4.20 8.86
CA VAL A 84 -18.29 4.33 7.46
C VAL A 84 -17.82 5.75 7.18
N LEU A 85 -16.66 5.88 6.56
CA LEU A 85 -16.16 7.11 5.98
C LEU A 85 -15.93 6.92 4.47
N THR A 86 -16.65 7.67 3.66
CA THR A 86 -16.46 7.72 2.20
C THR A 86 -16.00 9.11 1.81
N ASN A 87 -14.81 9.20 1.20
CA ASN A 87 -14.32 10.43 0.58
C ASN A 87 -14.39 10.33 -0.94
N ASP A 88 -15.34 11.03 -1.55
CA ASP A 88 -15.48 11.21 -2.99
C ASP A 88 -14.90 12.56 -3.47
N GLY A 89 -14.69 13.51 -2.54
CA GLY A 89 -14.10 14.82 -2.77
C GLY A 89 -12.67 14.93 -2.24
N THR A 90 -12.37 16.05 -1.56
CA THR A 90 -11.06 16.31 -0.97
C THR A 90 -11.17 16.36 0.55
N ILE A 91 -10.34 15.60 1.24
CA ILE A 91 -10.01 15.86 2.64
C ILE A 91 -8.55 16.36 2.67
N SER A 92 -8.32 17.51 3.29
CA SER A 92 -6.98 18.10 3.38
C SER A 92 -6.70 18.73 4.73
N GLY A 93 -5.42 18.94 5.02
CA GLY A 93 -5.01 19.59 6.26
C GLY A 93 -3.52 19.86 6.32
N ALA A 94 -3.11 20.82 7.15
CA ALA A 94 -1.69 21.18 7.32
C ALA A 94 -0.84 20.05 7.95
N ASN A 95 -1.46 19.16 8.74
CA ASN A 95 -0.78 18.04 9.43
C ASN A 95 -1.37 16.69 8.95
N ALA A 96 -1.75 15.80 9.87
CA ALA A 96 -2.47 14.58 9.59
C ALA A 96 -3.90 14.89 9.17
N VAL A 97 -4.30 14.46 7.98
CA VAL A 97 -5.61 14.81 7.40
C VAL A 97 -6.72 14.01 8.07
N ILE A 98 -6.58 12.70 8.12
CA ILE A 98 -7.40 11.81 8.94
C ILE A 98 -6.55 11.39 10.14
N TYR A 99 -6.95 11.82 11.33
CA TYR A 99 -6.26 11.50 12.58
C TYR A 99 -7.16 10.61 13.44
N ASN A 100 -7.02 9.29 13.29
CA ASN A 100 -7.72 8.28 14.07
C ASN A 100 -6.86 7.88 15.27
N THR A 101 -7.21 8.27 16.50
CA THR A 101 -6.32 8.17 17.67
C THR A 101 -6.99 7.57 18.90
N THR A 102 -6.16 7.10 19.83
CA THR A 102 -6.55 6.38 21.05
C THR A 102 -6.47 7.22 22.31
N SER A 103 -6.13 8.51 22.22
CA SER A 103 -5.67 9.30 23.38
C SER A 103 -6.62 9.32 24.59
N ASN A 104 -7.93 9.06 24.42
CA ASN A 104 -8.88 8.88 25.54
C ASN A 104 -10.06 7.90 25.28
N SER A 105 -10.11 7.27 24.11
CA SER A 105 -11.06 6.22 23.69
C SER A 105 -10.51 5.66 22.37
N ALA A 106 -10.63 4.35 22.13
CA ALA A 106 -10.00 3.72 20.96
C ALA A 106 -10.67 4.20 19.66
N GLY A 107 -10.13 5.25 19.04
CA GLY A 107 -10.58 5.77 17.76
C GLY A 107 -10.76 4.61 16.78
N SER A 108 -11.98 4.43 16.31
CA SER A 108 -12.35 3.31 15.44
C SER A 108 -13.00 3.84 14.18
N ILE A 109 -12.48 3.42 13.04
CA ILE A 109 -13.15 3.55 11.75
C ILE A 109 -13.42 2.14 11.25
N GLY A 110 -14.69 1.81 11.01
CA GLY A 110 -15.05 0.51 10.44
C GLY A 110 -14.52 0.41 9.01
N VAL A 111 -15.08 1.22 8.12
CA VAL A 111 -14.70 1.26 6.70
C VAL A 111 -14.27 2.67 6.32
N LEU A 112 -13.10 2.79 5.72
CA LEU A 112 -12.62 4.00 5.07
C LEU A 112 -12.47 3.75 3.56
N THR A 113 -13.29 4.41 2.76
CA THR A 113 -13.20 4.38 1.29
C THR A 113 -12.78 5.75 0.80
N ASN A 114 -11.65 5.82 0.10
CA ASN A 114 -11.19 7.02 -0.58
C ASN A 114 -11.30 6.86 -2.09
N ASN A 115 -12.26 7.55 -2.70
CA ASN A 115 -12.43 7.69 -4.15
C ASN A 115 -11.85 9.01 -4.68
N GLY A 116 -11.69 10.01 -3.80
CA GLY A 116 -11.13 11.32 -4.11
C GLY A 116 -9.70 11.51 -3.62
N LEU A 117 -9.39 12.68 -3.07
CA LEU A 117 -8.06 13.06 -2.59
C LEU A 117 -8.02 13.18 -1.06
N ILE A 118 -7.05 12.53 -0.43
CA ILE A 118 -6.64 12.77 0.96
C ILE A 118 -5.21 13.31 0.93
N THR A 119 -4.99 14.57 1.34
CA THR A 119 -3.67 15.21 1.22
C THR A 119 -3.29 16.18 2.34
N GLY A 120 -2.06 16.06 2.85
CA GLY A 120 -1.51 16.89 3.93
C GLY A 120 -0.05 16.55 4.23
N GLN A 121 0.42 16.81 5.45
CA GLN A 121 1.75 16.32 5.86
C GLN A 121 1.72 14.79 6.02
N THR A 122 0.66 14.29 6.65
CA THR A 122 0.34 12.86 6.72
C THR A 122 -1.06 12.66 6.16
N GLY A 123 -1.24 11.82 5.14
CA GLY A 123 -2.56 11.55 4.59
C GLY A 123 -3.47 10.91 5.64
N ILE A 124 -3.08 9.75 6.14
CA ILE A 124 -3.83 9.05 7.20
C ILE A 124 -2.90 8.75 8.36
N HIS A 125 -3.21 9.28 9.54
CA HIS A 125 -2.58 8.88 10.79
C HIS A 125 -3.54 7.99 11.57
N ASN A 126 -3.19 6.72 11.73
CA ASN A 126 -3.97 5.76 12.49
C ASN A 126 -3.21 5.31 13.74
N GLY A 127 -3.50 5.89 14.89
CA GLY A 127 -3.14 5.34 16.21
C GLY A 127 -4.20 4.42 16.81
N GLY A 128 -5.41 4.36 16.23
CA GLY A 128 -6.52 3.51 16.64
C GLY A 128 -6.72 2.28 15.75
N THR A 129 -7.97 1.95 15.45
CA THR A 129 -8.31 0.83 14.56
C THR A 129 -9.00 1.32 13.29
N ILE A 130 -8.55 0.83 12.14
CA ILE A 130 -9.27 0.87 10.87
C ILE A 130 -9.47 -0.59 10.42
N LEU A 131 -10.72 -1.05 10.30
CA LEU A 131 -10.96 -2.45 9.92
C LEU A 131 -10.71 -2.68 8.43
N THR A 132 -11.04 -1.70 7.58
CA THR A 132 -10.80 -1.77 6.14
C THR A 132 -10.56 -0.38 5.58
N LEU A 133 -9.39 -0.19 4.98
CA LEU A 133 -9.04 1.00 4.20
C LEU A 133 -9.00 0.61 2.73
N THR A 134 -9.88 1.19 1.92
CA THR A 134 -9.91 1.01 0.47
C THR A 134 -9.62 2.33 -0.22
N ASN A 135 -8.63 2.35 -1.09
CA ASN A 135 -8.22 3.52 -1.85
C ASN A 135 -8.41 3.28 -3.35
N PHE A 136 -9.34 4.00 -3.97
CA PHE A 136 -9.53 4.10 -5.41
C PHE A 136 -9.09 5.46 -5.98
N GLY A 137 -8.92 6.47 -5.11
CA GLY A 137 -8.37 7.78 -5.44
C GLY A 137 -6.92 7.92 -5.00
N THR A 138 -6.55 9.09 -4.48
CA THR A 138 -5.18 9.39 -4.05
C THR A 138 -5.11 9.64 -2.54
N ILE A 139 -4.20 8.94 -1.86
CA ILE A 139 -3.75 9.26 -0.51
C ILE A 139 -2.30 9.73 -0.63
N SER A 140 -2.05 10.99 -0.30
CA SER A 140 -0.72 11.58 -0.39
C SER A 140 -0.32 12.31 0.89
N GLY A 141 0.94 12.22 1.27
CA GLY A 141 1.51 13.08 2.31
C GLY A 141 2.85 13.68 1.89
N SER A 142 3.16 14.87 2.39
CA SER A 142 4.51 15.43 2.24
C SER A 142 5.56 14.72 3.12
N THR A 143 5.11 13.86 4.06
CA THR A 143 5.97 13.01 4.88
C THR A 143 5.49 11.58 4.84
N PHE A 144 4.20 11.32 5.13
CA PHE A 144 3.65 9.97 5.14
C PHE A 144 2.34 9.90 4.35
N GLY A 145 2.20 8.93 3.45
CA GLY A 145 0.90 8.65 2.84
C GLY A 145 -0.05 8.12 3.92
N ILE A 146 0.36 7.01 4.55
CA ILE A 146 -0.32 6.37 5.67
C ILE A 146 0.71 6.14 6.78
N ALA A 147 0.45 6.67 7.98
CA ALA A 147 1.19 6.39 9.19
C ALA A 147 0.32 5.58 10.17
N ASN A 148 0.60 4.29 10.28
CA ASN A 148 -0.10 3.34 11.12
C ASN A 148 0.69 3.06 12.42
N PHE A 149 0.19 3.59 13.52
CA PHE A 149 0.66 3.34 14.89
C PHE A 149 -0.33 2.49 15.71
N GLY A 150 -1.51 2.20 15.15
CA GLY A 150 -2.50 1.24 15.64
C GLY A 150 -2.72 0.12 14.63
N THR A 151 -3.96 -0.33 14.46
CA THR A 151 -4.29 -1.46 13.58
C THR A 151 -4.96 -1.01 12.31
N ILE A 152 -4.42 -1.43 11.16
CA ILE A 152 -5.16 -1.48 9.88
C ILE A 152 -5.30 -2.96 9.53
N ARG A 153 -6.51 -3.51 9.62
CA ARG A 153 -6.71 -4.96 9.39
C ARG A 153 -6.62 -5.35 7.91
N ALA A 154 -7.08 -4.48 7.02
CA ALA A 154 -6.95 -4.68 5.57
C ALA A 154 -6.73 -3.32 4.89
N LEU A 155 -5.70 -3.25 4.05
CA LEU A 155 -5.41 -2.10 3.20
C LEU A 155 -5.51 -2.53 1.74
N ASN A 156 -6.49 -1.98 1.01
CA ASN A 156 -6.76 -2.29 -0.38
C ASN A 156 -6.52 -1.04 -1.24
N ASN A 157 -5.40 -0.99 -1.95
CA ASN A 157 -5.14 0.02 -2.96
C ASN A 157 -5.63 -0.50 -4.32
N GLY A 158 -6.81 -0.05 -4.76
CA GLY A 158 -7.47 -0.52 -5.97
C GLY A 158 -6.78 -0.06 -7.26
N VAL A 159 -7.29 -0.48 -8.42
CA VAL A 159 -6.64 -0.26 -9.74
C VAL A 159 -6.34 1.21 -10.06
N ARG A 160 -7.18 2.14 -9.60
CA ARG A 160 -6.99 3.58 -9.75
C ARG A 160 -6.35 4.25 -8.53
N GLY A 161 -6.15 3.47 -7.47
CA GLY A 161 -5.61 3.91 -6.21
C GLY A 161 -4.15 4.30 -6.31
N THR A 162 -3.81 5.47 -5.78
CA THR A 162 -2.43 5.90 -5.55
C THR A 162 -2.22 6.17 -4.07
N ILE A 163 -1.20 5.55 -3.48
CA ILE A 163 -0.68 5.90 -2.15
C ILE A 163 0.74 6.41 -2.33
N THR A 164 1.03 7.64 -1.91
CA THR A 164 2.36 8.22 -2.16
C THR A 164 2.84 9.18 -1.09
N SER A 165 4.16 9.29 -0.94
CA SER A 165 4.81 10.38 -0.21
C SER A 165 6.27 10.55 -0.66
N SER A 166 6.94 11.60 -0.17
CA SER A 166 8.39 11.77 -0.33
C SER A 166 9.24 10.94 0.64
N SER A 167 8.66 10.37 1.70
CA SER A 167 9.33 9.44 2.62
C SER A 167 8.61 8.10 2.61
N ASP A 168 7.72 7.82 3.57
CA ASP A 168 7.05 6.52 3.66
C ASP A 168 5.63 6.64 3.12
N ALA A 169 5.39 6.06 1.94
CA ALA A 169 4.04 5.91 1.41
C ALA A 169 3.17 5.16 2.44
N ILE A 170 3.75 4.15 3.09
CA ILE A 170 3.16 3.42 4.20
C ILE A 170 4.21 3.25 5.31
N LYS A 171 3.94 3.80 6.49
CA LYS A 171 4.66 3.51 7.72
C LYS A 171 3.77 2.71 8.65
N SER A 172 4.27 1.63 9.24
CA SER A 172 3.57 0.84 10.24
C SER A 172 4.53 0.37 11.32
N SER A 173 4.55 1.07 12.47
CA SER A 173 5.56 0.85 13.53
C SER A 173 5.01 0.37 14.88
N SER A 174 3.67 0.22 15.00
CA SER A 174 3.00 -0.38 16.15
C SER A 174 1.55 -0.71 15.78
N GLY A 175 0.98 -1.84 16.24
CA GLY A 175 -0.45 -2.16 16.10
C GLY A 175 -0.89 -2.99 14.88
N GLY A 176 0.02 -3.40 14.00
CA GLY A 176 -0.27 -4.36 12.93
C GLY A 176 -0.82 -3.73 11.65
N LEU A 177 -0.13 -3.97 10.54
CA LEU A 177 -0.69 -3.90 9.20
C LEU A 177 -1.07 -5.33 8.79
N GLY A 178 -2.36 -5.59 8.57
CA GLY A 178 -2.83 -6.87 8.07
C GLY A 178 -2.50 -7.07 6.59
N VAL A 179 -3.42 -7.65 5.83
CA VAL A 179 -3.20 -7.90 4.40
C VAL A 179 -3.18 -6.57 3.63
N LEU A 180 -2.12 -6.37 2.85
CA LEU A 180 -2.00 -5.29 1.88
C LEU A 180 -2.34 -5.83 0.49
N THR A 181 -3.49 -5.47 -0.07
CA THR A 181 -3.81 -5.72 -1.46
C THR A 181 -3.47 -4.48 -2.27
N ASN A 182 -2.65 -4.61 -3.30
CA ASN A 182 -2.29 -3.54 -4.21
C ASN A 182 -2.59 -3.96 -5.65
N SER A 183 -3.51 -3.26 -6.29
CA SER A 183 -3.76 -3.32 -7.74
C SER A 183 -3.52 -1.98 -8.42
N GLY A 184 -3.15 -0.95 -7.65
CA GLY A 184 -2.81 0.39 -8.13
C GLY A 184 -1.35 0.74 -7.87
N LEU A 185 -1.05 2.01 -7.62
CA LEU A 185 0.30 2.50 -7.36
C LEU A 185 0.54 2.76 -5.86
N ILE A 186 1.64 2.22 -5.34
CA ILE A 186 2.25 2.64 -4.07
C ILE A 186 3.61 3.21 -4.42
N SER A 187 3.82 4.51 -4.15
CA SER A 187 5.02 5.25 -4.53
C SER A 187 5.70 5.91 -3.33
N GLY A 188 6.85 5.40 -2.92
CA GLY A 188 7.60 5.80 -1.71
C GLY A 188 7.88 4.59 -0.81
N ASN A 189 8.55 4.79 0.33
CA ASN A 189 8.94 3.67 1.18
C ASN A 189 7.72 2.95 1.78
N ILE A 190 7.87 1.65 2.00
CA ILE A 190 6.95 0.81 2.78
C ILE A 190 7.73 0.33 4.01
N ASP A 191 7.55 1.02 5.12
CA ASP A 191 8.26 0.78 6.37
C ASP A 191 7.37 0.04 7.38
N VAL A 192 7.55 -1.27 7.53
CA VAL A 192 6.74 -2.16 8.39
C VAL A 192 7.63 -2.76 9.50
N MET A 193 7.95 -1.92 10.48
CA MET A 193 8.79 -2.24 11.63
C MET A 193 7.99 -2.58 12.90
N ASN A 194 8.67 -3.21 13.87
CA ASN A 194 8.14 -3.63 15.17
C ASN A 194 6.85 -4.46 15.08
N GLN A 195 6.74 -5.31 14.06
CA GLN A 195 5.61 -6.22 13.88
C GLN A 195 6.01 -7.66 14.24
N ASN A 196 5.06 -8.40 14.80
CA ASN A 196 5.08 -9.87 14.93
C ASN A 196 4.39 -10.58 13.74
N GLN A 197 4.03 -9.77 12.72
CA GLN A 197 3.58 -10.01 11.33
C GLN A 197 4.45 -10.28 10.06
N ASP A 198 4.21 -11.38 9.31
CA ASP A 198 4.47 -11.47 7.85
C ASP A 198 4.03 -10.17 7.16
N LEU A 199 4.82 -9.52 6.29
CA LEU A 199 4.21 -8.56 5.37
C LEU A 199 3.70 -9.32 4.16
N ASN A 200 2.37 -9.42 4.05
CA ASN A 200 1.70 -10.06 2.92
C ASN A 200 1.20 -8.97 1.97
N ILE A 201 1.78 -8.93 0.77
CA ILE A 201 1.30 -8.08 -0.33
C ILE A 201 0.69 -8.94 -1.42
N ILE A 202 -0.57 -8.64 -1.74
CA ILE A 202 -1.33 -9.31 -2.79
C ILE A 202 -1.53 -8.33 -3.94
N GLY A 203 -1.08 -8.71 -5.13
CA GLY A 203 -1.22 -7.95 -6.36
C GLY A 203 -2.64 -7.86 -6.91
N GLY A 204 -2.73 -7.34 -8.12
CA GLY A 204 -3.94 -7.45 -8.93
C GLY A 204 -4.21 -8.86 -9.43
N SER A 205 -5.22 -8.98 -10.27
CA SER A 205 -5.57 -10.20 -11.00
C SER A 205 -5.86 -9.87 -12.47
N GLY A 206 -5.85 -10.90 -13.32
CA GLY A 206 -6.08 -10.73 -14.76
C GLY A 206 -5.00 -9.86 -15.40
N ALA A 207 -5.37 -8.71 -15.96
CA ALA A 207 -4.45 -7.75 -16.57
C ALA A 207 -4.07 -6.59 -15.63
N ASN A 208 -4.59 -6.55 -14.42
CA ASN A 208 -4.29 -5.47 -13.47
C ASN A 208 -3.04 -5.85 -12.66
N PHE A 209 -2.13 -4.90 -12.49
CA PHE A 209 -0.90 -5.07 -11.70
C PHE A 209 -0.84 -3.99 -10.64
N GLY A 210 -0.53 -4.39 -9.40
CA GLY A 210 -0.13 -3.43 -8.38
C GLY A 210 1.33 -3.06 -8.55
N THR A 211 1.66 -1.78 -8.52
CA THR A 211 3.04 -1.29 -8.58
C THR A 211 3.50 -0.81 -7.22
N LEU A 212 4.68 -1.26 -6.80
CA LEU A 212 5.46 -0.76 -5.66
C LEU A 212 6.71 -0.10 -6.25
N SER A 213 6.89 1.20 -6.05
CA SER A 213 7.97 1.96 -6.70
C SER A 213 8.41 3.19 -5.90
N GLY A 214 9.54 3.79 -6.26
CA GLY A 214 9.97 5.08 -5.72
C GLY A 214 10.45 5.04 -4.27
N GLY A 215 10.78 3.88 -3.71
CA GLY A 215 11.30 3.76 -2.35
C GLY A 215 11.96 2.43 -1.99
N LEU A 216 12.00 2.19 -0.68
CA LEU A 216 12.52 0.99 -0.03
C LEU A 216 11.40 0.29 0.74
N ILE A 217 11.32 -1.04 0.65
CA ILE A 217 10.49 -1.86 1.53
C ILE A 217 11.35 -2.32 2.71
N THR A 218 11.01 -1.84 3.90
CA THR A 218 11.69 -2.19 5.15
C THR A 218 10.77 -3.02 6.03
N LEU A 219 11.27 -4.15 6.52
CA LEU A 219 10.51 -5.05 7.42
C LEU A 219 11.11 -5.11 8.81
N SER A 220 10.40 -5.69 9.77
CA SER A 220 11.01 -6.03 11.06
C SER A 220 12.06 -7.14 10.88
N ALA A 221 12.98 -7.27 11.85
CA ALA A 221 13.96 -8.35 11.84
C ALA A 221 13.28 -9.73 11.78
N GLN A 222 13.89 -10.68 11.06
CA GLN A 222 13.44 -12.08 10.93
C GLN A 222 12.05 -12.24 10.28
N ARG A 223 11.59 -11.25 9.52
CA ARG A 223 10.28 -11.28 8.85
C ARG A 223 10.41 -11.48 7.35
N ASN A 224 9.39 -12.10 6.77
CA ASN A 224 9.32 -12.33 5.34
C ASN A 224 8.48 -11.27 4.64
N LEU A 225 8.84 -10.99 3.38
CA LEU A 225 7.96 -10.33 2.44
C LEU A 225 7.29 -11.40 1.57
N ASN A 226 6.00 -11.62 1.77
CA ASN A 226 5.23 -12.58 0.99
C ASN A 226 4.48 -11.85 -0.12
N LEU A 227 4.85 -12.11 -1.37
CA LEU A 227 4.29 -11.44 -2.56
C LEU A 227 3.47 -12.43 -3.37
N SER A 228 2.21 -12.12 -3.64
CA SER A 228 1.34 -12.96 -4.49
C SER A 228 0.54 -12.09 -5.46
N GLY A 229 -0.15 -12.72 -6.41
CA GLY A 229 -0.90 -12.00 -7.45
C GLY A 229 -0.01 -11.18 -8.40
N ASN A 230 -0.64 -10.35 -9.22
CA ASN A 230 0.04 -9.55 -10.22
C ASN A 230 0.67 -8.29 -9.57
N LEU A 231 1.98 -8.32 -9.33
CA LEU A 231 2.75 -7.20 -8.78
C LEU A 231 3.92 -6.80 -9.68
N ILE A 232 4.18 -5.51 -9.69
CA ILE A 232 5.39 -4.88 -10.18
C ILE A 232 6.14 -4.39 -8.95
N LEU A 233 7.25 -5.04 -8.62
CA LEU A 233 8.16 -4.62 -7.55
C LEU A 233 9.34 -3.86 -8.19
N ALA A 234 9.32 -2.53 -8.08
CA ALA A 234 10.41 -1.65 -8.50
C ALA A 234 11.23 -1.10 -7.31
N ASP A 235 10.81 -1.40 -6.08
CA ASP A 235 11.50 -1.01 -4.85
C ASP A 235 12.54 -2.04 -4.42
N SER A 236 13.58 -1.57 -3.73
CA SER A 236 14.51 -2.46 -3.02
C SER A 236 13.86 -3.01 -1.75
N VAL A 237 14.39 -4.11 -1.20
CA VAL A 237 13.87 -4.71 0.03
C VAL A 237 15.00 -4.90 1.04
N GLU A 238 14.84 -4.36 2.26
CA GLU A 238 15.83 -4.44 3.34
C GLU A 238 15.21 -4.90 4.67
N ALA A 239 15.96 -5.64 5.50
CA ALA A 239 15.63 -5.83 6.91
C ALA A 239 16.70 -5.16 7.80
N PRO A 240 16.32 -4.38 8.83
CA PRO A 240 17.18 -3.43 9.53
C PRO A 240 18.21 -4.06 10.49
N SER A 241 18.34 -5.39 10.58
CA SER A 241 19.34 -5.99 11.50
C SER A 241 19.97 -7.33 11.09
N THR A 242 19.64 -7.91 9.93
CA THR A 242 20.23 -9.21 9.49
C THR A 242 20.55 -9.28 8.00
N GLY A 243 20.63 -8.13 7.32
CA GLY A 243 20.62 -8.08 5.86
C GLY A 243 19.20 -8.13 5.30
N PRO A 244 19.03 -8.12 3.98
CA PRO A 244 17.72 -8.03 3.34
C PRO A 244 16.77 -9.19 3.68
N ALA A 245 15.49 -8.86 3.86
CA ALA A 245 14.43 -9.82 4.20
C ALA A 245 14.25 -10.89 3.11
N PRO A 246 13.91 -12.14 3.48
CA PRO A 246 13.50 -13.14 2.50
C PRO A 246 12.23 -12.69 1.77
N ILE A 247 12.25 -12.77 0.44
CA ILE A 247 11.07 -12.62 -0.41
C ILE A 247 10.56 -14.01 -0.77
N ILE A 248 9.27 -14.24 -0.52
CA ILE A 248 8.58 -15.49 -0.84
C ILE A 248 7.46 -15.19 -1.84
N ILE A 249 7.50 -15.86 -2.98
CA ILE A 249 6.40 -15.86 -3.97
C ILE A 249 5.66 -17.19 -3.82
N PRO A 250 4.47 -17.25 -3.18
CA PRO A 250 3.73 -18.49 -3.00
C PRO A 250 3.04 -18.93 -4.31
N GLY A 251 2.69 -20.21 -4.39
CA GLY A 251 2.10 -20.81 -5.60
C GLY A 251 0.68 -20.36 -5.92
N ALA A 252 0.40 -20.32 -7.23
CA ALA A 252 -0.81 -19.88 -7.97
C ALA A 252 -1.06 -18.35 -8.08
N GLY A 253 -0.73 -17.77 -9.26
CA GLY A 253 -1.06 -16.41 -9.72
C GLY A 253 -0.03 -15.84 -10.72
N PRO A 254 -0.40 -15.19 -11.85
CA PRO A 254 0.50 -14.97 -12.99
C PRO A 254 1.31 -13.65 -12.97
N LEU A 255 2.44 -13.67 -13.69
CA LEU A 255 3.31 -12.57 -14.15
C LEU A 255 3.66 -11.52 -13.08
N LEU A 256 4.89 -11.56 -12.57
CA LEU A 256 5.51 -10.41 -11.91
C LEU A 256 6.40 -9.68 -12.93
N PRO A 257 5.94 -8.80 -13.82
CA PRO A 257 6.87 -8.04 -14.66
C PRO A 257 7.67 -7.12 -13.75
N LEU A 258 8.93 -7.47 -13.51
CA LEU A 258 9.87 -6.66 -12.74
C LEU A 258 10.68 -5.75 -13.67
N PRO A 259 10.35 -4.46 -13.87
CA PRO A 259 11.32 -3.48 -14.32
C PRO A 259 12.21 -3.12 -13.11
N PHE A 260 12.97 -4.09 -12.61
CA PHE A 260 13.69 -3.96 -11.35
C PHE A 260 15.10 -3.38 -11.56
N LEU A 261 15.51 -2.51 -10.63
CA LEU A 261 16.84 -1.88 -10.57
C LEU A 261 17.49 -2.01 -9.17
N GLY A 262 16.93 -2.82 -8.25
CA GLY A 262 17.36 -2.89 -6.85
C GLY A 262 18.25 -4.09 -6.48
N SER A 263 18.36 -4.37 -5.17
CA SER A 263 18.92 -5.63 -4.64
C SER A 263 17.90 -6.31 -3.71
N ILE A 264 17.81 -7.64 -3.78
CA ILE A 264 16.93 -8.50 -2.97
C ILE A 264 17.79 -9.40 -2.10
N GLY A 265 17.31 -9.78 -0.92
CA GLY A 265 17.96 -10.77 -0.07
C GLY A 265 17.91 -12.18 -0.61
N THR A 266 17.31 -13.08 0.16
CA THR A 266 17.00 -14.43 -0.33
C THR A 266 15.66 -14.41 -1.06
N LEU A 267 15.58 -15.06 -2.21
CA LEU A 267 14.36 -15.15 -3.02
C LEU A 267 13.91 -16.59 -3.17
N THR A 268 12.73 -16.91 -2.67
CA THR A 268 12.07 -18.22 -2.87
C THR A 268 10.89 -18.06 -3.83
N ASN A 269 10.99 -18.66 -5.02
CA ASN A 269 9.96 -18.64 -6.03
C ASN A 269 9.18 -19.96 -6.08
N SER A 270 7.92 -19.95 -5.63
CA SER A 270 6.96 -21.04 -5.80
C SER A 270 5.78 -20.67 -6.70
N GLY A 271 5.77 -19.46 -7.25
CA GLY A 271 4.76 -18.94 -8.19
C GLY A 271 5.38 -18.59 -9.54
N VAL A 272 4.90 -17.53 -10.19
CA VAL A 272 5.48 -17.06 -11.45
C VAL A 272 6.32 -15.80 -11.20
N LEU A 273 7.62 -15.90 -11.42
CA LEU A 273 8.54 -14.77 -11.41
C LEU A 273 8.87 -14.37 -12.84
N GLN A 274 8.57 -13.14 -13.23
CA GLN A 274 9.07 -12.59 -14.49
C GLN A 274 10.13 -11.52 -14.19
N ILE A 275 11.15 -11.44 -15.02
CA ILE A 275 12.12 -10.36 -14.95
C ILE A 275 11.93 -9.53 -16.21
N GLY A 276 11.68 -8.23 -16.06
CA GLY A 276 11.34 -7.33 -17.15
C GLY A 276 9.86 -7.37 -17.56
N SER A 277 9.55 -6.56 -18.56
CA SER A 277 8.25 -6.55 -19.25
C SER A 277 8.43 -7.04 -20.69
N SER A 278 7.34 -7.40 -21.39
CA SER A 278 7.38 -8.07 -22.69
C SER A 278 8.26 -7.43 -23.78
N ASN A 279 8.59 -6.14 -23.66
CA ASN A 279 9.50 -5.42 -24.58
C ASN A 279 10.70 -4.76 -23.89
N ALA A 280 10.84 -4.91 -22.58
CA ALA A 280 11.92 -4.31 -21.81
C ALA A 280 12.51 -5.35 -20.84
N PRO A 281 13.54 -6.09 -21.29
CA PRO A 281 14.33 -6.93 -20.42
C PRO A 281 14.87 -6.14 -19.22
N ALA A 282 15.01 -6.80 -18.08
CA ALA A 282 15.55 -6.20 -16.87
C ALA A 282 16.56 -7.14 -16.18
N THR A 283 17.28 -6.59 -15.21
CA THR A 283 18.24 -7.36 -14.39
C THR A 283 17.82 -7.31 -12.92
N ILE A 284 17.79 -8.47 -12.26
CA ILE A 284 17.55 -8.58 -10.83
C ILE A 284 18.82 -9.02 -10.10
N SER A 285 19.16 -8.34 -9.01
CA SER A 285 20.28 -8.71 -8.13
C SER A 285 19.75 -9.32 -6.84
N VAL A 286 20.11 -10.57 -6.58
CA VAL A 286 19.78 -11.34 -5.37
C VAL A 286 21.08 -11.48 -4.58
N ILE A 287 21.23 -10.68 -3.51
CA ILE A 287 22.42 -10.67 -2.64
C ILE A 287 22.42 -11.83 -1.62
N GLY A 288 21.37 -12.65 -1.59
CA GLY A 288 21.30 -13.93 -0.89
C GLY A 288 21.22 -15.12 -1.84
N ASN A 289 20.43 -16.13 -1.45
CA ASN A 289 20.20 -17.32 -2.29
C ASN A 289 18.94 -17.16 -3.14
N TYR A 290 18.92 -17.83 -4.30
CA TYR A 290 17.72 -18.04 -5.10
C TYR A 290 17.28 -19.50 -4.98
N THR A 291 16.00 -19.73 -4.71
CA THR A 291 15.42 -21.08 -4.73
C THR A 291 14.13 -21.06 -5.52
N GLN A 292 14.11 -21.76 -6.64
CA GLN A 292 12.88 -22.06 -7.35
C GLN A 292 12.37 -23.44 -6.92
N THR A 293 11.14 -23.50 -6.44
CA THR A 293 10.51 -24.77 -6.07
C THR A 293 9.91 -25.46 -7.29
N SER A 294 9.51 -26.73 -7.15
CA SER A 294 8.87 -27.49 -8.24
C SER A 294 7.55 -26.88 -8.73
N ALA A 295 6.90 -26.04 -7.91
CA ALA A 295 5.70 -25.29 -8.30
C ALA A 295 6.02 -23.96 -9.00
N GLY A 296 7.27 -23.49 -8.93
CA GLY A 296 7.69 -22.20 -9.46
C GLY A 296 7.94 -22.20 -10.97
N ALA A 297 7.72 -21.05 -11.60
CA ALA A 297 8.09 -20.74 -12.96
C ALA A 297 8.93 -19.45 -13.00
N LEU A 298 10.02 -19.46 -13.78
CA LEU A 298 10.82 -18.28 -14.10
C LEU A 298 10.58 -17.90 -15.56
N ASN A 299 10.10 -16.69 -15.79
CA ASN A 299 9.89 -16.11 -17.10
C ASN A 299 11.04 -15.15 -17.43
N VAL A 300 11.78 -15.47 -18.49
CA VAL A 300 12.87 -14.65 -19.02
C VAL A 300 12.37 -13.93 -20.26
N ILE A 301 12.26 -12.60 -20.22
CA ILE A 301 11.98 -11.82 -21.42
C ILE A 301 13.20 -11.84 -22.34
N VAL A 302 12.99 -12.10 -23.62
CA VAL A 302 14.01 -12.07 -24.66
C VAL A 302 13.57 -11.14 -25.79
N THR A 303 14.34 -10.12 -26.09
CA THR A 303 14.19 -9.25 -27.27
C THR A 303 15.23 -9.62 -28.33
N PRO A 304 15.13 -9.09 -29.57
CA PRO A 304 16.17 -9.29 -30.59
C PRO A 304 17.59 -8.89 -30.18
N THR A 305 17.74 -8.04 -29.15
CA THR A 305 19.03 -7.45 -28.76
C THR A 305 19.43 -7.75 -27.32
N ALA A 306 18.53 -8.23 -26.46
CA ALA A 306 18.80 -8.44 -25.05
C ALA A 306 17.92 -9.55 -24.44
N SER A 307 18.29 -10.02 -23.25
CA SER A 307 17.45 -10.87 -22.42
C SER A 307 17.47 -10.42 -20.98
N SER A 308 16.48 -10.85 -20.20
CA SER A 308 16.43 -10.55 -18.78
C SER A 308 17.42 -11.39 -18.01
N GLN A 309 17.96 -10.84 -16.92
CA GLN A 309 19.04 -11.46 -16.17
C GLN A 309 18.73 -11.52 -14.68
N MET A 310 19.16 -12.59 -14.03
CA MET A 310 19.21 -12.75 -12.59
C MET A 310 20.66 -12.95 -12.16
N ASN A 311 21.14 -12.07 -11.29
CA ASN A 311 22.46 -12.14 -10.68
C ASN A 311 22.30 -12.50 -9.21
N VAL A 312 22.74 -13.70 -8.82
CA VAL A 312 22.67 -14.22 -7.45
C VAL A 312 24.09 -14.25 -6.87
N THR A 313 24.34 -13.57 -5.75
CA THR A 313 25.65 -13.65 -5.10
C THR A 313 25.84 -14.99 -4.37
N GLY A 314 24.75 -15.56 -3.85
CA GLY A 314 24.70 -16.86 -3.19
C GLY A 314 24.45 -18.02 -4.15
N ALA A 315 23.82 -19.08 -3.63
CA ALA A 315 23.45 -20.26 -4.38
C ALA A 315 22.11 -20.07 -5.11
N ALA A 316 22.00 -20.60 -6.33
CA ALA A 316 20.76 -20.79 -7.06
C ALA A 316 20.39 -22.28 -7.08
N THR A 317 19.21 -22.63 -6.57
CA THR A 317 18.64 -23.98 -6.63
C THR A 317 17.42 -23.97 -7.55
N LEU A 318 17.47 -24.78 -8.62
CA LEU A 318 16.53 -24.76 -9.72
C LEU A 318 15.61 -25.99 -9.71
N ALA A 319 14.31 -25.75 -9.90
CA ALA A 319 13.26 -26.75 -10.12
C ALA A 319 12.11 -26.10 -10.94
N GLY A 320 11.06 -26.86 -11.25
CA GLY A 320 9.86 -26.30 -11.88
C GLY A 320 10.09 -25.85 -13.33
N ALA A 321 9.50 -24.74 -13.75
CA ALA A 321 9.51 -24.31 -15.16
C ALA A 321 10.46 -23.12 -15.42
N LEU A 322 11.12 -23.14 -16.57
CA LEU A 322 11.72 -21.96 -17.22
C LEU A 322 10.92 -21.65 -18.48
N ASN A 323 10.48 -20.41 -18.65
CA ASN A 323 9.75 -19.97 -19.83
C ASN A 323 10.47 -18.80 -20.49
N TYR A 324 10.67 -18.85 -21.80
CA TYR A 324 11.15 -17.71 -22.58
C TYR A 324 9.98 -16.93 -23.16
N VAL A 325 9.93 -15.62 -22.85
CA VAL A 325 8.89 -14.72 -23.35
C VAL A 325 9.52 -13.82 -24.43
N PHE A 326 9.29 -14.18 -25.68
CA PHE A 326 9.85 -13.46 -26.82
C PHE A 326 9.04 -12.20 -27.15
N ALA A 327 9.73 -11.06 -27.23
CA ALA A 327 9.19 -9.83 -27.79
C ALA A 327 9.00 -9.95 -29.32
N PRO A 328 8.11 -9.17 -29.94
CA PRO A 328 8.05 -9.09 -31.39
C PRO A 328 9.39 -8.61 -31.99
N GLY A 329 9.89 -9.30 -33.01
CA GLY A 329 11.08 -8.87 -33.74
C GLY A 329 11.78 -9.99 -34.52
N THR A 330 12.87 -9.63 -35.18
CA THR A 330 13.71 -10.57 -35.94
C THR A 330 14.87 -11.01 -35.08
N TYR A 331 14.96 -12.31 -34.81
CA TYR A 331 16.01 -12.91 -34.00
C TYR A 331 17.14 -13.42 -34.88
N THR A 332 18.37 -13.05 -34.52
CA THR A 332 19.56 -13.73 -35.02
C THR A 332 20.04 -14.75 -33.98
N PRO A 333 20.73 -15.83 -34.38
CA PRO A 333 21.30 -16.76 -33.42
C PRO A 333 22.21 -16.04 -32.41
N HIS A 334 21.86 -16.12 -31.14
CA HIS A 334 22.61 -15.52 -30.04
C HIS A 334 22.42 -16.33 -28.76
N THR A 335 23.42 -16.29 -27.87
CA THR A 335 23.37 -16.94 -26.55
C THR A 335 23.34 -15.87 -25.48
N TYR A 336 22.30 -15.87 -24.65
CA TYR A 336 22.23 -14.99 -23.50
C TYR A 336 22.39 -15.77 -22.19
N ALA A 337 23.21 -15.24 -21.29
CA ALA A 337 23.18 -15.65 -19.89
C ALA A 337 21.99 -14.95 -19.21
N PHE A 338 21.01 -15.71 -18.73
CA PHE A 338 19.87 -15.18 -17.98
C PHE A 338 20.02 -15.39 -16.46
N LEU A 339 20.96 -16.23 -16.03
CA LEU A 339 21.22 -16.51 -14.62
C LEU A 339 22.73 -16.59 -14.40
N ASN A 340 23.23 -15.76 -13.49
CA ASN A 340 24.56 -15.84 -12.92
C ASN A 340 24.40 -16.11 -11.41
N ALA A 341 25.12 -17.09 -10.87
CA ALA A 341 25.07 -17.40 -9.44
C ALA A 341 26.42 -17.84 -8.89
N GLY A 342 26.66 -17.65 -7.60
CA GLY A 342 27.87 -18.16 -6.93
C GLY A 342 27.99 -19.68 -7.04
N THR A 343 26.86 -20.39 -6.91
CA THR A 343 26.74 -21.81 -7.30
C THR A 343 25.36 -22.06 -7.92
N ILE A 344 25.26 -22.99 -8.86
CA ILE A 344 23.99 -23.42 -9.45
C ILE A 344 23.80 -24.92 -9.17
N SER A 345 22.62 -25.29 -8.68
CA SER A 345 22.24 -26.67 -8.36
C SER A 345 20.81 -26.96 -8.83
N GLY A 346 20.51 -28.23 -9.10
CA GLY A 346 19.21 -28.63 -9.65
C GLY A 346 19.06 -28.29 -11.15
N ASN A 347 17.87 -28.54 -11.68
CA ASN A 347 17.52 -28.28 -13.08
C ASN A 347 16.05 -27.86 -13.18
N PHE A 348 15.71 -27.03 -14.16
CA PHE A 348 14.32 -26.86 -14.55
C PHE A 348 13.76 -28.19 -15.06
N THR A 349 12.57 -28.54 -14.59
CA THR A 349 11.82 -29.72 -15.02
C THR A 349 11.25 -29.52 -16.43
N THR A 350 10.84 -28.30 -16.77
CA THR A 350 10.33 -27.95 -18.10
C THR A 350 10.96 -26.66 -18.60
N ILE A 351 11.29 -26.61 -19.88
CA ILE A 351 11.78 -25.41 -20.58
C ILE A 351 10.82 -25.16 -21.75
N ASN A 352 10.15 -24.00 -21.73
CA ASN A 352 9.14 -23.61 -22.72
C ASN A 352 9.53 -22.32 -23.46
#